data_AF-A0A8H8RTS9-F1
#
_entry.id   AF-A0A8H8RTS9-F1
#
_cell.length_a   1.000
_cell.length_b   1.000
_cell.length_c   1.000
_cell.angle_alpha   90.00
_cell.angle_beta   90.00
_cell.angle_gamma   90.00
#
_symmetry.space_group_name_H-M   'P 1'
#
loop_
_entity.id
_entity.type
_entity.pdbx_description
1 polymer ?
#
loop_
_entity_poly.entity_id
_entity_poly.type
_entity_poly.pdbx_seq_one_letter_code
_entity_poly.pdbx_strand_id
1 'polypeptide(L)' 'MASPAASMPTATGANMGSDLKPAGSAAKAVKPCCVCTDEKASRDECMLFSNAKDPQKDCASTVDKYKSCMAGYGFNLP' A
#
# COMPACT_ATOMS: atom_id res chain seq x y z
N MET A 1 -34.83 5.00 -34.69
CA MET A 1 -33.48 5.53 -34.38
C MET A 1 -33.44 5.87 -32.90
N ALA A 2 -32.35 5.52 -32.20
CA ALA A 2 -32.02 5.77 -30.78
C ALA A 2 -32.35 4.66 -29.75
N SER A 3 -31.38 3.75 -29.64
CA SER A 3 -30.81 3.01 -28.50
C SER A 3 -31.55 2.86 -27.15
N PRO A 4 -31.58 1.64 -26.57
CA PRO A 4 -31.70 1.48 -25.12
C PRO A 4 -30.37 1.76 -24.42
N ALA A 5 -30.46 2.49 -23.29
CA ALA A 5 -29.34 2.80 -22.42
C ALA A 5 -28.69 1.51 -21.88
N ALA A 6 -27.36 1.42 -22.04
CA ALA A 6 -26.56 0.38 -21.43
C ALA A 6 -26.76 0.40 -19.91
N SER A 7 -27.19 -0.73 -19.36
CA SER A 7 -27.22 -1.00 -17.93
C SER A 7 -25.80 -0.98 -17.39
N MET A 8 -25.40 0.11 -16.72
CA MET A 8 -24.16 0.09 -15.95
C MET A 8 -24.34 -0.85 -14.75
N PRO A 9 -23.42 -1.79 -14.50
CA PRO A 9 -23.42 -2.49 -13.22
C PRO A 9 -23.11 -1.46 -12.13
N THR A 10 -24.05 -1.29 -11.21
CA THR A 10 -23.83 -0.61 -9.94
C THR A 10 -22.57 -1.19 -9.31
N ALA A 11 -21.51 -0.39 -9.24
CA ALA A 11 -20.32 -0.71 -8.47
C ALA A 11 -20.70 -0.68 -6.99
N THR A 12 -21.28 -1.77 -6.49
CA THR A 12 -21.28 -2.06 -5.06
C THR A 12 -19.82 -2.09 -4.64
N GLY A 13 -19.45 -1.17 -3.74
CA GLY A 13 -18.11 -1.06 -3.15
C GLY A 13 -17.77 -2.25 -2.24
N ALA A 14 -17.82 -3.47 -2.78
CA ALA A 14 -17.22 -4.63 -2.17
C ALA A 14 -15.71 -4.53 -2.37
N ASN A 15 -15.00 -4.41 -1.26
CA ASN A 15 -13.55 -4.43 -1.21
C ASN A 15 -13.06 -5.82 -1.66
N MET A 16 -12.85 -6.01 -2.97
CA MET A 16 -12.37 -7.27 -3.57
C MET A 16 -10.97 -7.70 -3.12
N GLY A 17 -10.38 -7.02 -2.11
CA GLY A 17 -9.13 -7.39 -1.48
C GLY A 17 -9.29 -8.35 -0.29
N SER A 18 -10.50 -8.47 0.28
CA SER A 18 -10.72 -9.29 1.48
C SER A 18 -10.58 -10.79 1.22
N ASP A 19 -10.94 -11.25 0.02
CA ASP A 19 -10.87 -12.65 -0.40
C ASP A 19 -9.47 -13.10 -0.84
N LEU A 20 -8.51 -12.17 -0.92
CA LEU A 20 -7.13 -12.44 -1.33
C LEU A 20 -6.18 -12.70 -0.15
N LYS A 21 -6.66 -12.68 1.09
CA LYS A 21 -5.84 -13.00 2.29
C LYS A 21 -5.58 -14.50 2.33
N PRO A 22 -4.37 -14.99 2.01
CA PRO A 22 -4.09 -16.42 2.07
C PRO A 22 -3.99 -16.84 3.55
N ALA A 23 -4.68 -17.91 3.94
CA ALA A 23 -4.52 -18.54 5.25
C ALA A 23 -3.47 -19.67 5.17
N GLY A 24 -2.67 -19.84 6.23
CA GLY A 24 -1.61 -20.87 6.30
C GLY A 24 -0.26 -20.42 5.71
N SER A 25 0.61 -21.36 5.35
CA SER A 25 1.99 -21.10 4.86
C SER A 25 2.11 -20.16 3.64
N ALA A 26 1.00 -19.88 2.95
CA ALA A 26 0.89 -18.86 1.91
C ALA A 26 0.93 -17.42 2.45
N ALA A 27 0.70 -17.21 3.75
CA ALA A 27 1.01 -15.96 4.46
C ALA A 27 2.53 -15.69 4.55
N LYS A 28 3.37 -16.67 4.22
CA LYS A 28 4.82 -16.47 4.13
C LYS A 28 5.25 -15.88 2.78
N ALA A 29 4.42 -16.00 1.75
CA ALA A 29 4.57 -15.34 0.45
C ALA A 29 3.86 -13.98 0.42
N VAL A 30 3.81 -13.31 1.57
CA VAL A 30 3.19 -12.01 1.73
C VAL A 30 4.04 -10.97 0.98
N LYS A 31 3.38 -10.23 0.09
CA LYS A 31 3.97 -9.11 -0.64
C LYS A 31 4.61 -8.13 0.37
N PRO A 32 5.71 -7.45 0.01
CA PRO A 32 6.45 -6.52 0.90
C PRO A 32 5.59 -5.40 1.53
N CYS A 33 4.37 -5.20 1.04
CA CYS A 33 3.39 -4.27 1.58
C CYS A 33 2.64 -4.73 2.84
N CYS A 34 2.70 -6.00 3.26
CA CYS A 34 1.91 -6.48 4.40
C CYS A 34 2.71 -6.76 5.69
N VAL A 35 4.01 -6.44 5.70
CA VAL A 35 4.89 -6.72 6.83
C VAL A 35 5.18 -5.48 7.67
N CYS A 36 5.41 -4.35 7.00
CA CYS A 36 5.69 -3.05 7.61
C CYS A 36 4.58 -2.07 7.25
N THR A 37 3.33 -2.43 7.57
CA THR A 37 2.13 -1.67 7.17
C THR A 37 2.09 -0.30 7.83
N ASP A 38 2.44 -0.22 9.10
CA ASP A 38 2.43 1.02 9.88
C ASP A 38 3.54 1.97 9.43
N GLU A 39 4.76 1.47 9.21
CA GLU A 39 5.86 2.27 8.67
C GLU A 39 5.57 2.73 7.25
N LYS A 40 4.93 1.88 6.44
CA LYS A 40 4.49 2.24 5.09
C LYS A 40 3.42 3.33 5.12
N ALA A 41 2.42 3.22 5.99
CA ALA A 41 1.38 4.23 6.14
C ALA A 41 1.98 5.58 6.58
N SER A 42 2.85 5.57 7.59
CA SER A 42 3.52 6.79 8.06
C SER A 42 4.41 7.45 7.00
N ARG A 43 5.13 6.64 6.19
CA ARG A 43 5.90 7.14 5.04
C ARG A 43 4.97 7.77 3.99
N ASP A 44 3.91 7.07 3.62
CA ASP A 44 2.97 7.52 2.60
C ASP A 44 2.25 8.79 3.04
N GLU A 45 1.81 8.88 4.30
CA GLU A 45 1.24 10.09 4.89
C GLU A 45 2.24 11.25 4.87
N CYS A 46 3.49 11.01 5.29
CA CYS A 46 4.51 12.05 5.25
C CYS A 46 4.72 12.57 3.82
N MET A 47 4.85 11.69 2.82
CA MET A 47 5.04 12.10 1.43
C MET A 47 3.81 12.80 0.82
N LEU A 48 2.59 12.37 1.18
CA LEU A 48 1.37 12.98 0.67
C LEU A 48 1.06 14.33 1.31
N PHE A 49 1.38 14.51 2.59
CA PHE A 49 0.98 15.70 3.37
C PHE A 49 2.13 16.67 3.67
N SER A 50 3.39 16.32 3.36
CA SER A 50 4.51 17.25 3.57
C SER A 50 4.40 18.44 2.62
N ASN A 51 4.55 19.64 3.19
CA ASN A 51 4.55 20.92 2.45
C ASN A 51 6.00 21.37 2.13
N ALA A 52 6.98 20.50 2.37
CA ALA A 52 8.38 20.80 2.10
C ALA A 52 8.65 20.90 0.59
N LYS A 53 9.67 21.68 0.24
CA LYS A 53 10.11 21.82 -1.15
C LYS A 53 10.67 20.51 -1.73
N ASP A 54 11.17 19.64 -0.86
CA ASP A 54 11.59 18.29 -1.17
C ASP A 54 11.07 17.31 -0.08
N PRO A 55 9.87 16.76 -0.26
CA PRO A 55 9.25 15.87 0.73
C PRO A 55 10.02 14.56 0.89
N GLN A 56 10.85 14.16 -0.07
CA GLN A 56 11.66 12.95 0.04
C GLN A 56 12.79 13.11 1.06
N LYS A 57 13.35 14.31 1.17
CA LYS A 57 14.34 14.65 2.21
C LYS A 57 13.69 14.83 3.57
N ASP A 58 12.53 15.47 3.61
CA ASP A 58 11.76 15.71 4.84
C ASP A 58 11.30 14.39 5.47
N CYS A 59 10.83 13.45 4.64
CA CYS A 59 10.36 12.14 5.06
C CYS A 59 11.46 11.07 5.13
N ALA A 60 12.74 11.44 5.03
CA ALA A 60 13.84 10.47 5.06
C ALA A 60 13.78 9.58 6.31
N SER A 61 13.43 10.15 7.47
CA SER A 61 13.32 9.40 8.72
C SER A 61 12.25 8.31 8.71
N THR A 62 11.09 8.55 8.06
CA THR A 62 10.00 7.57 7.96
C THR A 62 10.31 6.52 6.89
N VAL A 63 10.99 6.92 5.82
CA VAL A 63 11.52 6.02 4.79
C VAL A 63 12.56 5.06 5.39
N ASP A 64 13.50 5.55 6.19
CA ASP A 64 14.54 4.73 6.82
C ASP A 64 13.96 3.71 7.81
N LYS A 65 12.90 4.08 8.56
CA LYS A 65 12.16 3.15 9.40
C LYS A 65 11.50 2.04 8.59
N TYR A 66 10.85 2.38 7.48
CA TYR A 66 10.26 1.39 6.58
C TYR A 66 11.32 0.45 5.99
N LYS A 67 12.46 1.00 5.53
CA LYS A 67 13.59 0.20 5.04
C LYS A 67 14.16 -0.72 6.11
N SER A 68 14.32 -0.23 7.33
CA SER A 68 14.83 -1.02 8.47
C SER A 68 13.89 -2.15 8.84
N CYS A 69 12.58 -1.88 8.86
CA CYS A 69 11.58 -2.91 9.09
C CYS A 69 11.68 -3.99 8.01
N MET A 70 11.67 -3.61 6.73
CA MET A 70 11.76 -4.59 5.63
C MET A 70 13.08 -5.38 5.61
N ALA A 71 14.19 -4.74 5.99
CA ALA A 71 15.49 -5.40 6.13
C ALA A 71 15.46 -6.50 7.22
N GLY A 72 14.70 -6.30 8.30
CA GLY A 72 14.47 -7.31 9.34
C GLY A 72 13.79 -8.59 8.82
N TYR A 73 13.06 -8.49 7.69
CA TYR A 73 12.43 -9.62 7.02
C TYR A 73 13.22 -10.12 5.80
N GLY A 74 14.44 -9.61 5.58
CA GLY A 74 15.32 -10.01 4.50
C GLY A 74 15.07 -9.29 3.16
N PHE A 75 14.27 -8.22 3.16
CA PHE A 75 14.01 -7.41 1.97
C PHE A 75 14.83 -6.12 2.02
N ASN A 76 15.78 -5.97 1.11
CA ASN A 76 16.60 -4.76 0.99
C ASN A 76 16.01 -3.85 -0.10
N LEU A 77 15.59 -2.64 0.28
CA LEU A 77 15.08 -1.64 -0.68
C LEU A 77 16.18 -0.64 -1.06
N PRO A 78 16.44 -0.42 -2.36
CA PRO A 78 17.37 0.60 -2.82
C PRO A 78 16.94 2.01 -2.41
#